data_AF-A0A439TTK6-F1
#
_entry.id   AF-A0A439TTK6-F1
#
_cell.length_a   1.000
_cell.length_b   1.000
_cell.length_c   1.000
_cell.angle_alpha   90.00
_cell.angle_beta   90.00
_cell.angle_gamma   90.00
#
_symmetry.space_group_name_H-M   'P 1'
#
loop_
_entity.id
_entity.type
_entity.pdbx_description
1 polymer ?
#
loop_
_entity_poly.entity_id
_entity_poly.type
_entity_poly.pdbx_seq_one_letter_code
_entity_poly.pdbx_strand_id
1 'polypeptide(L)'
;IMQSLTTAYDLVVVECGPADAQGINRLVGEGTEVFLSLLEPNDEVAQAAVELIESGYPDLTLVTPVGYETPGTPVPGRRSAA
;
A
#
# COMPACT_ATOMS: atom_id res chain seq x y z
N ILE A 1 2.12 -17.91 -11.27
CA ILE A 1 3.35 -17.10 -11.34
C ILE A 1 3.97 -16.89 -9.96
N MET A 2 3.18 -16.50 -8.94
CA MET A 2 3.67 -16.30 -7.58
C MET A 2 4.39 -17.53 -7.00
N GLN A 3 3.85 -18.74 -7.14
CA GLN A 3 4.51 -19.96 -6.66
C GLN A 3 5.91 -20.21 -7.27
N SER A 4 6.11 -19.84 -8.53
CA SER A 4 7.43 -19.98 -9.17
C SER A 4 8.41 -18.94 -8.62
N LEU A 5 7.94 -17.73 -8.32
CA LEU A 5 8.76 -16.66 -7.74
C LEU A 5 9.14 -16.99 -6.28
N THR A 6 8.21 -17.49 -5.47
CA THR A 6 8.48 -17.87 -4.07
C THR A 6 9.37 -19.10 -3.92
N THR A 7 9.54 -19.89 -4.99
CA THR A 7 10.51 -21.00 -5.02
C THR A 7 11.91 -20.52 -5.42
N ALA A 8 11.99 -19.50 -6.29
CA ALA A 8 13.24 -19.01 -6.84
C ALA A 8 13.90 -17.92 -6.00
N TYR A 9 13.12 -17.18 -5.20
CA TYR A 9 13.58 -16.05 -4.41
C TYR A 9 13.17 -16.20 -2.96
N ASP A 10 14.06 -15.79 -2.05
CA ASP A 10 13.80 -15.78 -0.60
C ASP A 10 12.77 -14.72 -0.19
N LEU A 11 12.63 -13.65 -0.98
CA LEU A 11 11.67 -12.57 -0.76
C LEU A 11 11.12 -12.07 -2.10
N VAL A 12 9.80 -11.90 -2.17
CA VAL A 12 9.12 -11.27 -3.30
C VAL A 12 8.30 -10.10 -2.76
N VAL A 13 8.63 -8.89 -3.20
CA VAL A 13 7.82 -7.69 -2.92
C VAL A 13 7.04 -7.35 -4.18
N VAL A 14 5.72 -7.23 -4.06
CA VAL A 14 4.85 -6.81 -5.14
C VAL A 14 4.31 -5.44 -4.81
N GLU A 15 4.76 -4.42 -5.54
CA GLU A 15 4.12 -3.11 -5.49
C GLU A 15 2.79 -3.20 -6.22
N CYS A 16 1.73 -2.87 -5.49
CA CYS A 16 0.40 -2.74 -6.03
C CYS A 16 0.11 -1.25 -6.04
N GLY A 17 -0.25 -0.70 -7.21
CA GLY A 17 -0.95 0.58 -7.26
C GLY A 17 -2.33 0.48 -6.58
N PRO A 18 -3.30 1.32 -6.95
CA PRO A 18 -4.66 1.19 -6.43
C PRO A 18 -5.20 -0.22 -6.63
N ALA A 19 -5.45 -0.94 -5.53
CA ALA A 19 -5.85 -2.34 -5.54
C ALA A 19 -6.92 -2.59 -4.48
N ASP A 20 -7.91 -3.39 -4.86
CA ASP A 20 -8.94 -3.88 -3.95
C ASP A 20 -8.60 -5.29 -3.44
N ALA A 21 -9.44 -5.78 -2.52
CA ALA A 21 -9.32 -7.12 -1.95
C ALA A 21 -9.26 -8.23 -3.01
N GLN A 22 -9.96 -8.07 -4.15
CA GLN A 22 -9.99 -9.07 -5.21
C GLN A 22 -8.69 -9.06 -6.03
N GLY A 23 -8.10 -7.89 -6.25
CA GLY A 23 -6.79 -7.72 -6.88
C GLY A 23 -5.70 -8.39 -6.04
N ILE A 24 -5.72 -8.15 -4.73
CA ILE A 24 -4.77 -8.73 -3.78
C ILE A 24 -4.93 -10.26 -3.68
N ASN A 25 -6.16 -10.78 -3.76
CA ASN A 25 -6.45 -12.23 -3.63
C ASN A 25 -5.66 -13.08 -4.65
N ARG A 26 -5.40 -12.51 -5.83
CA ARG A 26 -4.65 -13.18 -6.90
C ARG A 26 -3.16 -13.31 -6.61
N LEU A 27 -2.66 -12.56 -5.64
CA LEU A 27 -1.24 -12.45 -5.28
C LEU A 27 -0.90 -13.17 -3.98
N VAL A 28 -1.84 -13.20 -3.03
CA VAL A 28 -1.60 -13.75 -1.69
C VAL A 28 -1.66 -15.27 -1.67
N GLY A 29 -0.87 -15.85 -0.76
CA GLY A 29 -0.89 -17.26 -0.40
C GLY A 29 -0.47 -17.44 1.06
N GLU A 30 -0.17 -18.67 1.44
CA GLU A 30 0.30 -18.96 2.79
C GLU A 30 1.58 -18.18 3.11
N GLY A 31 1.63 -17.53 4.28
CA GLY A 31 2.77 -16.73 4.72
C GLY A 31 2.96 -15.37 4.02
N THR A 32 1.96 -14.89 3.27
CA THR A 32 2.01 -13.54 2.67
C THR A 32 1.58 -12.48 3.69
N GLU A 33 2.43 -11.47 3.90
CA GLU A 33 2.10 -10.28 4.69
C GLU A 33 1.66 -9.14 3.78
N VAL A 34 0.61 -8.41 4.18
CA VAL A 34 0.06 -7.28 3.40
C VAL A 34 0.36 -5.98 4.14
N PHE A 35 0.99 -5.05 3.43
CA PHE A 35 1.34 -3.73 3.93
C PHE A 35 0.53 -2.67 3.17
N LEU A 36 -0.14 -1.77 3.89
CA LEU A 36 -0.83 -0.62 3.31
C LEU A 36 -0.08 0.66 3.66
N SER A 37 0.43 1.34 2.64
CA SER A 37 1.09 2.64 2.80
C SER A 37 0.06 3.75 3.01
N LEU A 38 0.05 4.32 4.22
CA LEU A 38 -0.73 5.49 4.59
C LEU A 38 0.14 6.75 4.43
N LEU A 39 0.19 7.31 3.21
CA LEU A 39 0.95 8.55 2.96
C LEU A 39 0.26 9.75 3.62
N GLU A 40 -1.03 9.90 3.37
CA GLU A 40 -1.87 10.95 3.94
C GLU A 40 -3.08 10.28 4.59
N PRO A 41 -3.14 10.21 5.93
CA PRO A 41 -4.25 9.58 6.62
C PRO A 41 -5.49 10.48 6.51
N ASN A 42 -6.26 10.27 5.44
CA ASN A 42 -7.57 10.85 5.24
C ASN A 42 -8.66 9.77 5.34
N ASP A 43 -9.92 10.19 5.33
CA ASP A 43 -11.06 9.28 5.50
C ASP A 43 -11.13 8.21 4.39
N GLU A 44 -10.73 8.54 3.16
CA GLU A 44 -10.71 7.61 2.03
C GLU A 44 -9.69 6.49 2.24
N VAL A 45 -8.49 6.83 2.72
CA VAL A 45 -7.45 5.84 3.00
C VAL A 45 -7.82 4.99 4.23
N ALA A 46 -8.41 5.59 5.25
CA ALA A 46 -8.92 4.85 6.41
C ALA A 46 -10.02 3.86 6.00
N GLN A 47 -10.92 4.28 5.11
CA GLN A 47 -11.99 3.45 4.57
C GLN A 47 -11.43 2.26 3.75
N ALA A 48 -10.41 2.49 2.92
CA ALA A 48 -9.75 1.41 2.18
C ALA A 48 -9.12 0.36 3.12
N ALA A 49 -8.55 0.78 4.24
CA ALA A 49 -8.02 -0.14 5.25
C ALA A 49 -9.15 -0.98 5.88
N VAL A 50 -10.28 -0.36 6.22
CA VAL A 50 -11.47 -1.07 6.75
C VAL A 50 -11.99 -2.08 5.75
N GLU A 51 -12.16 -1.70 4.48
CA GLU A 51 -12.66 -2.58 3.43
C GLU A 51 -11.77 -3.80 3.21
N LEU A 52 -10.45 -3.64 3.29
CA LEU A 52 -9.50 -4.74 3.21
C LEU A 52 -9.64 -5.71 4.39
N ILE A 53 -9.77 -5.18 5.60
CA ILE A 53 -9.97 -5.99 6.82
C ILE A 53 -11.29 -6.78 6.71
N GLU A 54 -12.38 -6.12 6.34
CA GLU A 54 -13.70 -6.75 6.17
C GLU A 54 -13.71 -7.79 5.04
N SER A 55 -12.86 -7.61 4.02
CA SER A 55 -12.74 -8.52 2.88
C SER A 55 -11.80 -9.71 3.13
N GLY A 56 -11.30 -9.90 4.36
CA GLY A 56 -10.54 -11.08 4.76
C GLY A 56 -9.03 -10.87 4.85
N TYR A 57 -8.55 -9.64 4.96
CA TYR A 57 -7.16 -9.31 5.27
C TYR A 57 -7.02 -8.67 6.67
N PRO A 58 -7.29 -9.43 7.76
CA PRO A 58 -7.32 -8.87 9.11
C PRO A 58 -5.93 -8.47 9.64
N ASP A 59 -4.87 -9.11 9.14
CA ASP A 59 -3.48 -8.89 9.58
C ASP A 59 -2.78 -7.80 8.75
N LEU A 60 -3.51 -6.73 8.41
CA LEU A 60 -2.99 -5.62 7.63
C LEU A 60 -2.00 -4.79 8.46
N THR A 61 -0.78 -4.61 7.95
CA THR A 61 0.19 -3.70 8.56
C THR A 61 0.11 -2.33 7.91
N LEU A 62 -0.25 -1.32 8.71
CA LEU A 62 -0.29 0.08 8.27
C LEU A 62 1.11 0.69 8.35
N VAL A 63 1.57 1.26 7.24
CA VAL A 63 2.90 1.86 7.14
C VAL A 63 2.75 3.36 6.89
N THR A 64 3.25 4.20 7.80
CA THR A 64 3.30 5.65 7.62
C THR A 64 4.74 6.09 7.33
N PRO A 65 4.96 6.97 6.34
CA PRO A 65 6.29 7.46 6.02
C PRO A 65 6.83 8.36 7.13
N VAL A 66 8.10 8.17 7.50
CA VAL A 66 8.81 9.08 8.42
C VAL A 66 9.42 10.22 7.61
N GLY A 67 9.14 11.47 8.02
CA GLY A 67 9.71 12.65 7.38
C GLY A 67 9.05 13.04 6.05
N TYR A 68 7.90 12.45 5.70
CA TYR A 68 7.07 12.97 4.62
C TYR A 68 6.43 14.29 5.06
N GLU A 69 6.76 15.37 4.37
CA GLU A 69 6.03 16.62 4.45
C GLU A 69 5.08 16.69 3.26
N THR A 70 3.77 16.74 3.52
CA THR A 70 2.78 17.01 2.47
C THR A 70 3.21 18.24 1.68
N PRO A 71 3.27 18.17 0.33
CA PRO A 71 3.56 19.34 -0.48
C PRO A 71 2.64 20.49 -0.07
N GLY A 72 3.22 21.55 0.47
CA GLY A 72 2.46 22.72 0.88
C GLY A 72 1.67 23.30 -0.29
N THR A 73 0.63 24.07 0.02
CA THR A 73 -0.19 24.73 -1.00
C THR A 73 0.72 25.54 -1.93
N PRO A 74 0.62 25.40 -3.27
CA PRO A 74 1.50 26.11 -4.19
C PRO A 74 1.42 27.61 -3.92
N VAL A 75 2.55 28.21 -3.54
CA VAL A 75 2.62 29.66 -3.30
C VAL A 75 2.66 30.35 -4.68
N PRO A 76 1.70 31.22 -5.01
CA PRO A 76 1.69 31.93 -6.29
C PRO A 76 3.02 32.67 -6.52
N GLY A 77 3.68 32.39 -7.64
CA GLY A 77 4.96 33.01 -8.02
C GLY A 77 6.22 32.22 -7.63
N ARG A 78 6.12 31.15 -6.84
CA ARG A 78 7.26 30.26 -6.57
C ARG A 78 7.28 29.12 -7.59
N ARG A 79 8.20 29.17 -8.55
CA ARG A 79 8.50 28.00 -9.38
C ARG A 79 9.42 27.08 -8.57
N SER A 80 8.90 25.95 -8.09
CA SER A 80 9.75 24.85 -7.64
C SER A 80 10.34 24.20 -8.89
N ALA A 81 11.61 24.48 -9.16
CA ALA A 81 12.41 23.65 -10.05
C ALA A 81 13.02 22.53 -9.20
N ALA A 82 12.76 21.29 -9.57
CA ALA A 82 13.51 20.11 -9.13
C ALA A 82 14.57 19.79 -10.19
#